data_AF-A0A0F8ZEE0-F1
#
_entry.id   AF-A0A0F8ZEE0-F1
#
_cell.length_a   1.000
_cell.length_b   1.000
_cell.length_c   1.000
_cell.angle_alpha   90.00
_cell.angle_beta   90.00
_cell.angle_gamma   90.00
#
_symmetry.space_group_name_H-M   'P 1'
#
loop_
_entity.id
_entity.type
_entity.pdbx_description
1 polymer ?
#
loop_
_entity_poly.entity_id
_entity_poly.type
_entity_poly.pdbx_seq_one_letter_code
_entity_poly.pdbx_strand_id
1 'polypeptide(L)'
;MKGIPAILLMLTIFAGGCSIASVDKPFDHSLMERADEAVSAVVPAANMAPEALQDEGILRPLVNMVWAKYYAGNVALGKGETQEAEELLQDVLELATEIFRMVREAVRKQFGSLTEGSLL
;
A
#
# COMPACT_ATOMS: atom_id res chain seq x y z
N MET A 1 21.18 54.97 -2.58
CA MET A 1 21.09 53.49 -2.63
C MET A 1 20.37 53.04 -1.36
N LYS A 2 19.08 52.67 -1.46
CA LYS A 2 18.28 52.24 -0.30
C LYS A 2 18.51 50.73 -0.13
N GLY A 3 19.12 50.35 1.00
CA GLY A 3 19.44 48.95 1.31
C GLY A 3 18.18 48.12 1.41
N ILE A 4 18.23 46.90 0.87
CA ILE A 4 17.18 45.89 1.04
C ILE A 4 17.02 45.66 2.55
N PRO A 5 15.80 45.77 3.12
CA PRO A 5 15.60 45.55 4.55
C PRO A 5 15.99 44.11 4.89
N ALA A 6 16.79 43.91 5.95
CA ALA A 6 17.26 42.59 6.38
C ALA A 6 16.13 41.56 6.58
N ILE A 7 14.91 42.02 6.81
CA ILE A 7 13.69 41.21 6.92
C ILE A 7 13.37 40.46 5.62
N LEU A 8 13.65 41.05 4.45
CA LEU A 8 13.42 40.41 3.15
C LEU A 8 14.43 39.28 2.87
N LEU A 9 15.64 39.36 3.43
CA LEU A 9 16.66 38.32 3.30
C LEU A 9 16.37 37.10 4.20
N MET A 10 15.69 37.31 5.34
CA MET A 10 15.24 36.21 6.22
C MET A 10 14.06 35.43 5.63
N LEU A 11 13.14 36.11 4.92
CA LEU A 11 11.99 35.46 4.30
C LEU A 11 12.39 34.49 3.17
N THR A 12 13.47 34.77 2.44
CA THR A 12 13.99 33.84 1.41
C THR A 12 14.63 32.57 1.99
N ILE A 13 15.11 32.62 3.23
CA ILE A 13 15.69 31.44 3.91
C ILE A 13 14.57 30.52 4.43
N PHE A 14 13.45 31.08 4.89
CA PHE A 14 12.29 30.28 5.33
C PHE A 14 11.43 29.76 4.17
N ALA A 15 11.36 30.47 3.03
CA ALA A 15 10.66 29.99 1.85
C ALA A 15 11.43 28.91 1.06
N GLY A 16 12.75 28.83 1.22
CA GLY A 16 13.60 27.79 0.60
C GLY A 16 13.82 26.54 1.46
N GLY A 17 13.31 26.52 2.70
CA GLY A 17 13.71 25.55 3.73
C GLY A 17 12.93 24.24 3.81
N CYS A 18 11.91 24.00 2.97
CA CYS A 18 11.04 22.82 3.10
C CYS A 18 11.18 21.75 2.02
N SER A 19 12.03 21.92 0.99
CA SER A 19 12.09 20.96 -0.13
C SER A 19 13.37 20.13 -0.26
N ILE A 20 14.35 20.27 0.63
CA ILE A 20 15.64 19.56 0.47
C ILE A 20 15.76 18.32 1.38
N ALA A 21 14.83 18.11 2.32
CA ALA A 21 14.92 16.97 3.25
C ALA A 21 14.57 15.60 2.64
N SER A 22 14.01 15.53 1.42
CA SER A 22 13.60 14.27 0.79
C SER A 22 14.46 13.81 -0.39
N VAL A 23 15.46 14.60 -0.81
CA VAL A 23 16.15 14.34 -2.10
C VAL A 23 17.14 13.17 -2.03
N ASP A 24 17.52 12.68 -0.84
CA ASP A 24 18.61 11.70 -0.69
C ASP A 24 18.34 10.56 0.30
N LYS A 25 17.08 10.32 0.73
CA LYS A 25 16.83 9.13 1.56
C LYS A 25 17.01 7.89 0.67
N PRO A 26 17.90 6.94 1.04
CA PRO A 26 18.03 5.69 0.32
C PRO A 26 16.72 4.91 0.40
N PHE A 27 16.37 4.22 -0.69
CA PHE A 27 15.18 3.39 -0.75
C PHE A 27 15.18 2.31 0.33
N ASP A 28 14.03 2.11 0.97
CA ASP A 28 13.82 1.04 1.94
C ASP A 28 13.64 -0.33 1.27
N HIS A 29 14.73 -1.09 1.19
CA HIS A 29 14.69 -2.46 0.63
C HIS A 29 13.82 -3.43 1.46
N SER A 30 13.63 -3.19 2.76
CA SER A 30 12.78 -4.06 3.59
C SER A 30 11.30 -3.87 3.25
N LEU A 31 10.91 -2.67 2.82
CA LEU A 31 9.57 -2.41 2.29
C LEU A 31 9.30 -3.21 1.02
N MET A 32 10.28 -3.25 0.10
CA MET A 32 10.16 -4.05 -1.13
C MET A 32 9.99 -5.53 -0.82
N GLU A 33 10.83 -6.10 0.04
CA GLU A 33 10.77 -7.51 0.42
C GLU A 33 9.39 -7.88 0.99
N ARG A 34 8.87 -7.06 1.91
CA ARG A 34 7.53 -7.25 2.47
C ARG A 34 6.42 -7.12 1.42
N ALA A 35 6.54 -6.18 0.49
CA ALA A 35 5.57 -6.00 -0.59
C ALA A 35 5.57 -7.19 -1.55
N ASP A 36 6.74 -7.75 -1.85
CA ASP A 36 6.90 -8.94 -2.70
C ASP A 36 6.27 -10.18 -2.06
N GLU A 37 6.50 -10.39 -0.75
CA GLU A 37 5.85 -11.43 0.03
C GLU A 37 4.31 -11.27 0.03
N ALA A 38 3.84 -10.05 0.27
CA ALA A 38 2.40 -9.74 0.30
C ALA A 38 1.73 -10.02 -1.05
N VAL A 39 2.31 -9.53 -2.15
CA VAL A 39 1.82 -9.74 -3.52
C VAL A 39 1.80 -11.23 -3.88
N SER A 40 2.84 -11.97 -3.48
CA SER A 40 2.91 -13.42 -3.70
C SER A 40 1.84 -14.19 -2.93
N ALA A 41 1.40 -13.67 -1.78
CA ALA A 41 0.42 -14.32 -0.91
C ALA A 41 -1.05 -13.96 -1.21
N VAL A 42 -1.35 -12.82 -1.86
CA VAL A 42 -2.76 -12.41 -2.10
C VAL A 42 -3.51 -13.32 -3.06
N VAL A 43 -2.87 -13.88 -4.09
CA VAL A 43 -3.54 -14.78 -5.05
C VAL A 43 -3.92 -16.11 -4.38
N PRO A 44 -3.02 -16.82 -3.69
CA PRO A 44 -3.38 -18.00 -2.91
C PRO A 44 -4.51 -17.71 -1.91
N ALA A 45 -4.43 -16.61 -1.16
CA ALA A 45 -5.45 -16.29 -0.17
C ALA A 45 -6.83 -16.01 -0.80
N ALA A 46 -6.86 -15.28 -1.92
CA ALA A 46 -8.11 -15.04 -2.64
C ALA A 46 -8.72 -16.34 -3.18
N ASN A 47 -7.90 -17.29 -3.64
CA ASN A 47 -8.36 -18.60 -4.11
C ASN A 47 -8.86 -19.51 -2.96
N MET A 48 -8.40 -19.29 -1.74
CA MET A 48 -8.88 -19.99 -0.54
C MET A 48 -10.13 -19.35 0.07
N ALA A 49 -10.58 -18.21 -0.45
CA ALA A 49 -11.79 -17.56 0.05
C ALA A 49 -13.03 -18.42 -0.20
N PRO A 50 -14.03 -18.41 0.71
CA PRO A 50 -15.32 -19.07 0.47
C PRO A 50 -15.97 -18.60 -0.83
N GLU A 51 -16.71 -19.49 -1.52
CA GLU A 51 -17.37 -19.20 -2.80
C GLU A 51 -18.22 -17.91 -2.73
N ALA A 52 -18.95 -17.69 -1.63
CA ALA A 52 -19.74 -16.48 -1.43
C ALA A 52 -18.92 -15.18 -1.59
N LEU A 53 -17.67 -15.15 -1.13
CA LEU A 53 -16.78 -13.98 -1.27
C LEU A 53 -16.16 -13.88 -2.67
N GLN A 54 -16.04 -15.00 -3.38
CA GLN A 54 -15.60 -15.04 -4.78
C GLN A 54 -16.72 -14.55 -5.71
N ASP A 55 -17.97 -14.94 -5.45
CA ASP A 55 -19.16 -14.62 -6.22
C ASP A 55 -19.57 -13.14 -6.10
N GLU A 56 -19.27 -12.50 -4.97
CA GLU A 56 -19.43 -11.05 -4.81
C GLU A 56 -18.52 -10.25 -5.75
N GLY A 57 -17.51 -10.88 -6.37
CA GLY A 57 -16.65 -10.25 -7.38
C GLY A 57 -15.73 -9.16 -6.83
N ILE A 58 -15.60 -9.03 -5.50
CA ILE A 58 -14.84 -7.96 -4.85
C ILE A 58 -13.33 -8.29 -4.76
N LEU A 59 -12.98 -9.55 -4.53
CA LEU A 59 -11.58 -9.95 -4.31
C LEU A 59 -10.72 -9.78 -5.56
N ARG A 60 -11.25 -10.12 -6.74
CA ARG A 60 -10.46 -10.10 -7.98
C ARG A 60 -9.99 -8.69 -8.37
N PRO A 61 -10.84 -7.64 -8.31
CA PRO A 61 -10.40 -6.26 -8.47
C PRO A 61 -9.31 -5.84 -7.49
N LEU A 62 -9.43 -6.21 -6.20
CA LEU A 62 -8.43 -5.86 -5.19
C LEU A 62 -7.08 -6.53 -5.45
N VAL A 63 -7.09 -7.82 -5.80
CA VAL A 63 -5.89 -8.55 -6.22
C VAL A 63 -5.23 -7.89 -7.43
N ASN A 64 -6.02 -7.51 -8.44
CA ASN A 64 -5.49 -6.80 -9.61
C ASN A 64 -4.87 -5.44 -9.22
N MET A 65 -5.50 -4.72 -8.28
CA MET A 65 -4.99 -3.43 -7.79
C MET A 65 -3.67 -3.57 -7.05
N VAL A 66 -3.52 -4.60 -6.21
CA VAL A 66 -2.27 -4.96 -5.54
C VAL A 66 -1.14 -5.14 -6.56
N TRP A 67 -1.36 -5.96 -7.59
CA TRP A 67 -0.38 -6.16 -8.65
C TRP A 67 -0.07 -4.87 -9.41
N ALA A 68 -1.09 -4.08 -9.77
CA ALA A 68 -0.92 -2.84 -10.52
C ALA A 68 -0.05 -1.83 -9.75
N LYS A 69 -0.30 -1.65 -8.45
CA LYS A 69 0.49 -0.76 -7.59
C LYS A 69 1.90 -1.27 -7.37
N TYR A 70 2.08 -2.58 -7.16
CA TYR A 70 3.41 -3.18 -7.05
C TYR A 70 4.25 -2.95 -8.31
N TYR A 71 3.67 -3.14 -9.50
CA TYR A 71 4.36 -2.84 -10.75
C TYR A 71 4.66 -1.35 -10.92
N ALA A 72 3.71 -0.47 -10.57
CA ALA A 72 3.93 0.96 -10.61
C ALA A 72 5.07 1.40 -9.68
N GLY A 73 5.15 0.84 -8.47
CA GLY A 73 6.23 1.10 -7.52
C GLY A 73 7.60 0.66 -8.05
N ASN A 74 7.67 -0.53 -8.65
CA ASN A 74 8.88 -1.00 -9.33
C ASN A 74 9.33 -0.06 -10.47
N VAL A 75 8.38 0.46 -11.26
CA VAL A 75 8.67 1.41 -12.34
C VAL A 75 9.16 2.75 -11.78
N ALA A 76 8.55 3.27 -10.72
CA ALA A 76 8.99 4.48 -10.03
C ALA A 76 10.43 4.34 -9.50
N LEU A 77 10.77 3.19 -8.89
CA LEU A 77 12.16 2.90 -8.48
C LEU A 77 13.13 2.90 -9.66
N GLY A 78 12.76 2.28 -10.78
CA GLY A 78 13.57 2.25 -11.99
C GLY A 78 13.87 3.64 -12.56
N LYS A 79 13.02 4.64 -12.27
CA LYS A 79 13.21 6.05 -12.63
C LYS A 79 13.93 6.88 -11.57
N GLY A 80 14.20 6.30 -10.39
CA GLY A 80 14.74 7.03 -9.23
C GLY A 80 13.70 7.83 -8.44
N GLU A 81 12.40 7.60 -8.67
CA GLU A 81 11.29 8.24 -7.95
C GLU A 81 11.04 7.53 -6.61
N THR A 82 12.02 7.57 -5.70
CA THR A 82 12.04 6.77 -4.46
C THR A 82 10.83 7.01 -3.57
N GLN A 83 10.38 8.26 -3.40
CA GLN A 83 9.24 8.58 -2.55
C GLN A 83 7.93 7.98 -3.10
N GLU A 84 7.68 8.16 -4.40
CA GLU A 84 6.49 7.61 -5.07
C GLU A 84 6.49 6.07 -5.00
N ALA A 85 7.66 5.45 -5.16
CA ALA A 85 7.79 4.01 -4.98
C ALA A 85 7.47 3.55 -3.56
N GLU A 86 7.97 4.23 -2.53
CA GLU A 86 7.65 3.91 -1.14
C GLU A 86 6.14 4.01 -0.87
N GLU A 87 5.48 5.07 -1.37
CA GLU A 87 4.04 5.26 -1.24
C GLU A 87 3.26 4.12 -1.93
N LEU A 88 3.61 3.78 -3.17
CA LEU A 88 2.94 2.70 -3.91
C LEU A 88 3.12 1.32 -3.26
N LEU A 89 4.30 1.04 -2.69
CA LEU A 89 4.57 -0.23 -2.00
C LEU A 89 3.91 -0.29 -0.62
N GLN A 90 3.71 0.84 0.05
CA GLN A 90 2.89 0.89 1.27
C GLN A 90 1.42 0.57 0.96
N ASP A 91 0.86 1.16 -0.09
CA ASP A 91 -0.51 0.87 -0.53
C ASP A 91 -0.71 -0.63 -0.87
N VAL A 92 0.32 -1.29 -1.41
CA VAL A 92 0.32 -2.74 -1.65
C VAL A 92 0.11 -3.51 -0.35
N LEU A 93 0.82 -3.16 0.71
CA LEU A 93 0.69 -3.80 2.01
C LEU A 93 -0.68 -3.57 2.66
N GLU A 94 -1.22 -2.36 2.52
CA GLU A 94 -2.55 -2.01 3.02
C GLU A 94 -3.64 -2.82 2.32
N LEU A 95 -3.62 -2.85 0.98
CA LEU A 95 -4.59 -3.62 0.20
C LEU A 95 -4.47 -5.13 0.44
N ALA A 96 -3.25 -5.65 0.55
CA ALA A 96 -3.04 -7.05 0.90
C ALA A 96 -3.63 -7.37 2.27
N THR A 97 -3.41 -6.51 3.27
CA THR A 97 -3.99 -6.64 4.61
C THR A 97 -5.52 -6.64 4.57
N GLU A 98 -6.12 -5.77 3.76
CA GLU A 98 -7.57 -5.73 3.55
C GLU A 98 -8.09 -7.03 2.95
N ILE A 99 -7.45 -7.56 1.90
CA ILE A 99 -7.80 -8.85 1.29
C ILE A 99 -7.76 -9.97 2.34
N PHE A 100 -6.67 -10.07 3.11
CA PHE A 100 -6.56 -11.10 4.15
C PHE A 100 -7.64 -10.97 5.24
N ARG A 101 -7.98 -9.73 5.63
CA ARG A 101 -9.06 -9.45 6.57
C ARG A 101 -10.40 -9.93 6.02
N MET A 102 -10.72 -9.60 4.77
CA MET A 102 -11.97 -10.03 4.12
C MET A 102 -12.08 -11.55 4.04
N VAL A 103 -11.01 -12.22 3.59
CA VAL A 103 -10.96 -13.70 3.51
C VAL A 103 -11.18 -14.30 4.89
N ARG A 104 -10.47 -13.81 5.92
CA ARG A 104 -10.61 -14.30 7.29
C ARG A 104 -12.03 -14.10 7.85
N GLU A 105 -12.64 -12.95 7.60
CA GLU A 105 -14.01 -12.66 8.03
C GLU A 105 -15.03 -13.57 7.34
N ALA A 106 -14.88 -13.81 6.04
CA ALA A 106 -15.74 -14.73 5.30
C ALA A 106 -15.62 -16.16 5.82
N VAL A 107 -14.39 -16.64 6.04
CA VAL A 107 -14.13 -17.96 6.63
C VAL A 107 -14.80 -18.06 8.01
N ARG A 108 -14.61 -17.05 8.88
CA ARG A 108 -15.22 -17.03 10.21
C ARG A 108 -16.76 -17.09 10.15
N LYS A 109 -17.38 -16.33 9.25
CA LYS A 109 -18.85 -16.35 9.06
C LYS A 109 -19.34 -17.72 8.63
N GLN A 110 -18.64 -18.36 7.70
CA GLN A 110 -18.99 -19.70 7.21
C GLN A 110 -18.87 -20.77 8.31
N PHE A 111 -17.83 -20.74 9.14
CA PHE A 111 -17.70 -21.69 10.25
C PHE A 111 -18.64 -21.39 11.41
N GLY A 112 -18.92 -20.13 11.71
CA GLY A 112 -19.89 -19.74 12.74
C GLY A 112 -21.32 -20.19 12.42
N SER A 113 -21.74 -20.07 11.15
CA SER A 113 -23.07 -20.54 10.73
C SER A 113 -23.22 -22.06 10.79
N LEU A 114 -22.15 -22.83 10.55
CA LEU A 114 -22.15 -24.29 10.67
C LEU A 114 -22.31 -24.76 12.12
N THR A 115 -21.72 -24.04 13.09
CA THR A 115 -21.86 -24.37 14.51
C THR A 115 -23.25 -24.07 15.07
N GLU A 116 -23.94 -23.05 14.55
CA GLU A 116 -25.33 -22.73 14.94
C GLU A 116 -26.34 -23.68 14.27
N GLY A 117 -26.10 -24.06 13.01
CA GLY A 117 -26.99 -24.99 12.28
C GLY A 117 -26.91 -26.45 12.74
N SER A 118 -25.85 -26.85 13.44
CA SER A 118 -25.66 -28.21 13.97
C SER A 118 -26.38 -28.47 15.31
N LEU A 119 -27.00 -27.46 15.92
CA LEU A 119 -27.69 -27.56 17.21
C LEU A 119 -29.23 -27.60 17.11
N LEU A 120 -29.76 -27.76 15.89
CA LEU A 120 -31.18 -27.99 15.57
C LEU A 120 -31.37 -29.38 14.96
#